data_AF-A0A942L774-F1
#
_entry.id   AF-A0A942L774-F1
#
_cell.length_a   1.000
_cell.length_b   1.000
_cell.length_c   1.000
_cell.angle_alpha   90.00
_cell.angle_beta   90.00
_cell.angle_gamma   90.00
#
_symmetry.space_group_name_H-M   'P 1'
#
loop_
_entity.id
_entity.type
_entity.pdbx_description
1 polymer ?
#
loop_
_entity_poly.entity_id
_entity_poly.type
_entity_poly.pdbx_seq_one_letter_code
_entity_poly.pdbx_strand_id
1 'polypeptide(L)' 'MPEFIQNVSRLLTDATTWILFLIPTAGGVMIGYHALMKEMEEGDAHSAASHNKAIKNILVGGAIGMSATAIVRVVLAYFQ' A
#
# COMPACT_ATOMS: atom_id res chain seq x y z
N MET A 1 -16.90 27.60 -1.65
CA MET A 1 -16.49 26.87 -2.87
C MET A 1 -17.73 26.38 -3.60
N PRO A 2 -17.72 26.30 -4.95
CA PRO A 2 -18.77 25.62 -5.71
C PRO A 2 -19.00 24.19 -5.21
N GLU A 3 -20.25 23.73 -5.14
CA GLU A 3 -20.61 22.38 -4.65
C GLU A 3 -19.84 21.25 -5.35
N PHE A 4 -19.63 21.38 -6.66
CA PHE A 4 -18.86 20.42 -7.43
C PHE A 4 -17.45 20.21 -6.86
N ILE A 5 -16.74 21.30 -6.53
CA ILE A 5 -15.38 21.25 -5.97
C ILE A 5 -15.39 20.60 -4.59
N GLN A 6 -16.42 20.88 -3.78
CA GLN A 6 -16.57 20.28 -2.46
C GLN A 6 -16.83 18.77 -2.52
N ASN A 7 -17.67 18.32 -3.47
CA ASN A 7 -17.96 16.91 -3.65
C ASN A 7 -16.75 16.12 -4.18
N VAL A 8 -15.96 16.71 -5.07
CA VAL A 8 -14.68 16.13 -5.53
C VAL A 8 -13.67 16.03 -4.38
N SER A 9 -13.53 17.09 -3.56
CA SER A 9 -12.63 17.07 -2.39
C SER A 9 -12.99 15.95 -1.40
N ARG A 10 -14.29 15.74 -1.14
CA ARG A 10 -14.79 14.64 -0.30
C ARG A 10 -14.46 13.27 -0.90
N LEU A 11 -14.75 13.07 -2.19
CA LEU A 11 -14.46 11.82 -2.88
C LEU A 11 -12.98 11.45 -2.79
N LEU A 12 -12.08 12.42 -3.04
CA LEU A 12 -10.64 12.20 -2.97
C LEU A 12 -10.16 11.96 -1.53
N THR A 13 -10.76 12.62 -0.55
CA THR A 13 -10.49 12.39 0.88
C THR A 13 -10.88 10.96 1.28
N ASP A 14 -12.05 10.49 0.86
CA ASP A 14 -12.51 9.14 1.15
C ASP A 14 -11.63 8.10 0.45
N ALA A 15 -11.39 8.27 -0.84
CA ALA A 15 -10.55 7.37 -1.63
C ALA A 15 -9.13 7.25 -1.03
N THR A 16 -8.49 8.37 -0.70
CA THR A 16 -7.16 8.35 -0.06
C THR A 16 -7.19 7.71 1.32
N THR A 17 -8.30 7.81 2.07
CA THR A 17 -8.46 7.09 3.36
C THR A 17 -8.41 5.59 3.12
N TRP A 18 -9.23 5.10 2.19
CA TRP A 18 -9.28 3.68 1.84
C TRP A 18 -7.93 3.16 1.36
N ILE A 19 -7.26 3.89 0.48
CA ILE A 19 -5.95 3.48 -0.05
C ILE A 19 -4.91 3.35 1.08
N LEU A 20 -4.88 4.30 2.04
CA LEU A 20 -3.97 4.25 3.18
C LEU A 20 -4.23 3.04 4.11
N PHE A 21 -5.44 2.50 4.14
CA PHE A 21 -5.75 1.27 4.87
C PHE A 21 -5.52 0.01 4.03
N LEU A 22 -5.84 0.04 2.74
CA LEU A 22 -5.74 -1.12 1.85
C LEU A 22 -4.29 -1.50 1.55
N ILE A 23 -3.39 -0.52 1.38
CA ILE A 23 -1.98 -0.81 1.11
C ILE A 23 -1.32 -1.64 2.23
N PRO A 24 -1.36 -1.23 3.51
CA PRO A 24 -0.71 -1.99 4.57
C PRO A 24 -1.41 -3.32 4.84
N THR A 25 -2.73 -3.40 4.69
CA THR A 25 -3.47 -4.66 4.88
C THR A 25 -3.17 -5.67 3.78
N ALA A 26 -3.27 -5.28 2.51
CA ALA A 26 -2.94 -6.14 1.38
C ALA A 26 -1.43 -6.48 1.36
N GLY A 27 -0.57 -5.50 1.63
CA GLY A 27 0.87 -5.70 1.76
C GLY A 27 1.21 -6.70 2.86
N GLY A 28 0.59 -6.57 4.04
CA GLY A 28 0.78 -7.51 5.16
C GLY A 28 0.36 -8.94 4.83
N VAL A 29 -0.81 -9.11 4.19
CA VAL A 29 -1.29 -10.44 3.74
C VAL A 29 -0.31 -11.06 2.74
N MET A 30 0.15 -10.31 1.75
CA MET A 30 1.09 -10.81 0.74
C MET A 30 2.47 -11.12 1.31
N ILE A 31 2.95 -10.31 2.26
CA ILE A 31 4.20 -10.60 2.99
C ILE A 31 4.04 -11.89 3.79
N GLY A 32 2.92 -12.05 4.50
CA GLY A 32 2.60 -13.28 5.24
C GLY A 32 2.58 -14.51 4.33
N TYR A 33 1.93 -14.42 3.16
CA TYR A 33 1.93 -15.48 2.15
C TYR A 33 3.35 -15.86 1.71
N HIS A 34 4.18 -14.88 1.33
CA HIS A 34 5.54 -15.17 0.88
C HIS A 34 6.45 -15.66 2.01
N ALA A 35 6.21 -15.24 3.25
CA ALA A 35 6.92 -15.74 4.42
C ALA A 35 6.58 -17.22 4.70
N LEU A 36 5.30 -17.58 4.66
CA LEU A 36 4.85 -18.96 4.82
C LEU A 36 5.40 -19.88 3.73
N MET A 37 5.33 -19.45 2.46
CA MET A 37 5.86 -20.25 1.35
C MET A 37 7.38 -20.48 1.47
N LYS A 38 8.11 -19.48 1.97
CA LYS A 38 9.54 -19.61 2.23
C LYS A 38 9.85 -20.66 3.31
N GLU A 39 9.03 -20.78 4.37
CA GLU A 39 9.18 -21.82 5.39
C GLU A 39 8.86 -23.22 4.84
N MET A 40 7.90 -23.32 3.92
CA MET A 40 7.53 -24.60 3.30
C MET A 40 8.57 -25.12 2.30
N GLU A 41 9.44 -24.25 1.79
CA GLU A 41 10.48 -24.56 0.80
C GLU A 41 11.88 -24.72 1.43
N GLU A 42 11.94 -25.01 2.74
CA GLU A 42 13.19 -25.25 3.47
C GLU A 42 14.08 -26.29 2.76
N GLY A 43 15.17 -25.82 2.15
CA GLY A 43 16.15 -26.65 1.42
C GLY A 43 16.51 -26.13 0.03
N ASP A 44 15.65 -25.32 -0.60
CA ASP A 44 15.96 -24.67 -1.89
C ASP A 44 16.31 -23.18 -1.70
N ALA A 45 17.61 -22.90 -1.65
CA ALA A 45 18.13 -21.54 -1.51
C ALA A 45 17.69 -20.60 -2.66
N HIS A 46 17.38 -21.14 -3.85
CA HIS A 46 16.93 -20.34 -4.98
C HIS A 46 15.50 -19.84 -4.77
N SER A 47 14.59 -20.71 -4.36
CA SER A 47 13.20 -20.33 -4.12
C SER A 47 13.06 -19.36 -2.94
N ALA A 48 13.76 -19.62 -1.84
CA ALA A 48 13.78 -18.71 -0.69
C ALA A 48 14.27 -17.29 -1.05
N ALA A 49 15.22 -17.15 -1.97
CA ALA A 49 15.70 -15.86 -2.46
C ALA A 49 14.63 -15.12 -3.29
N SER A 50 13.85 -15.84 -4.10
CA SER A 50 12.72 -15.27 -4.86
C SER A 50 11.65 -14.71 -3.93
N HIS A 51 11.26 -15.46 -2.90
CA HIS A 51 10.30 -15.03 -1.88
C HIS A 51 10.78 -13.78 -1.12
N ASN A 52 12.06 -13.72 -0.74
CA ASN A 52 12.63 -12.53 -0.11
C ASN A 52 12.59 -11.30 -1.03
N LYS A 53 12.87 -11.48 -2.33
CA LYS A 53 12.77 -10.40 -3.32
C LYS A 53 11.32 -9.92 -3.47
N ALA A 54 10.35 -10.83 -3.48
CA ALA A 54 8.93 -10.49 -3.53
C ALA A 54 8.50 -9.68 -2.30
N ILE A 55 8.86 -10.12 -1.09
CA ILE A 55 8.61 -9.39 0.16
C ILE A 55 9.19 -7.97 0.09
N LYS A 56 10.44 -7.83 -0.36
CA LYS A 56 11.08 -6.51 -0.53
C LYS A 56 10.30 -5.63 -1.50
N ASN A 57 9.88 -6.17 -2.64
CA ASN A 57 9.11 -5.42 -3.63
C ASN A 57 7.75 -4.96 -3.08
N ILE A 58 7.08 -5.80 -2.29
CA ILE A 58 5.82 -5.44 -1.62
C ILE A 58 6.04 -4.30 -0.62
N LEU A 59 7.10 -4.38 0.20
CA LEU A 59 7.44 -3.32 1.15
C LEU A 59 7.76 -2.00 0.46
N VAL A 60 8.57 -2.03 -0.60
CA VAL A 60 8.95 -0.82 -1.36
C VAL A 60 7.73 -0.24 -2.08
N GLY A 61 6.95 -1.05 -2.77
CA GLY A 61 5.73 -0.62 -3.46
C GLY A 61 4.71 -0.05 -2.48
N GLY A 62 4.54 -0.70 -1.32
CA GLY A 62 3.68 -0.22 -0.25
C GLY A 62 4.12 1.13 0.31
N ALA A 63 5.42 1.31 0.58
CA ALA A 63 5.96 2.58 1.06
C ALA A 63 5.75 3.73 0.03
N ILE A 64 5.96 3.45 -1.26
CA ILE A 64 5.72 4.43 -2.34
C ILE A 64 4.24 4.79 -2.41
N GLY A 65 3.35 3.79 -2.42
CA GLY A 65 1.90 4.03 -2.47
C GLY A 65 1.39 4.81 -1.26
N MET A 66 1.85 4.47 -0.05
CA MET A 66 1.49 5.16 1.19
C MET A 66 1.95 6.61 1.18
N SER A 67 3.21 6.86 0.82
CA SER A 67 3.79 8.21 0.79
C SER A 67 3.12 9.10 -0.26
N ALA A 68 2.91 8.60 -1.49
CA ALA A 68 2.18 9.32 -2.53
C ALA A 68 0.76 9.68 -2.08
N THR A 69 0.04 8.72 -1.49
CA THR A 69 -1.33 8.92 -1.02
C THR A 69 -1.38 9.93 0.15
N ALA A 70 -0.42 9.86 1.06
CA ALA A 70 -0.30 10.80 2.17
C ALA A 70 -0.05 12.23 1.68
N ILE A 71 0.82 12.42 0.67
CA ILE A 71 1.07 13.74 0.06
C ILE A 71 -0.23 14.31 -0.54
N VAL A 72 -0.97 13.50 -1.30
CA VAL A 72 -2.27 13.93 -1.86
C VAL A 72 -3.22 14.35 -0.74
N ARG A 73 -3.26 13.61 0.37
CA ARG A 73 -4.12 13.96 1.52
C ARG A 73 -3.71 15.27 2.19
N VAL A 74 -2.41 15.55 2.32
CA VAL A 74 -1.91 16.83 2.82
C VAL A 74 -2.35 17.97 1.91
N VAL A 75 -2.28 17.79 0.58
CA VAL A 75 -2.75 18.81 -0.38
C VAL A 75 -4.26 19.03 -0.26
N LEU A 76 -5.05 17.95 -0.16
CA LEU A 76 -6.51 18.05 -0.01
C LEU A 76 -6.94 18.79 1.26
N ALA A 77 -6.16 18.72 2.34
CA ALA A 77 -6.47 19.41 3.59
C ALA A 77 -6.50 20.94 3.46
N TYR A 78 -5.84 21.53 2.45
CA TYR A 78 -5.93 22.97 2.17
C TYR A 78 -7.25 23.39 1.49
N PHE A 79 -8.04 22.42 1.00
CA PHE A 79 -9.32 22.64 0.32
C PHE A 79 -10.52 22.20 1.18
N GLN A 80 -10.31 21.91 2.45
CA GLN A 80 -11.34 21.66 3.45
C GLN A 80 -11.70 22.95 4.18
#